data_AF-A0A946F7X0-F1
#
_entry.id   AF-A0A946F7X0-F1
#
_cell.length_a   1.000
_cell.length_b   1.000
_cell.length_c   1.000
_cell.angle_alpha   90.00
_cell.angle_beta   90.00
_cell.angle_gamma   90.00
#
_symmetry.space_group_name_H-M   'P 1'
#
loop_
_entity.id
_entity.type
_entity.pdbx_description
1 polymer ?
#
loop_
_entity_poly.entity_id
_entity_poly.type
_entity_poly.pdbx_seq_one_letter_code
_entity_poly.pdbx_strand_id
1 'polypeptide(L)'
;MPSFKCPECNGKKECGSLILEPSMEFFEPGKKPHQYETHFIPCCDCHYYIPHRVAFPLNELDYKKNQLSWLKDFKPYAETVESFHDE
;
A
#
# COMPACT_ATOMS: atom_id res chain seq x y z
N MET A 1 -13.05 -12.32 8.71
CA MET A 1 -11.77 -11.65 8.40
C MET A 1 -11.98 -10.77 7.17
N PRO A 2 -11.49 -9.52 7.14
CA PRO A 2 -11.55 -8.71 5.94
C PRO A 2 -10.76 -9.38 4.81
N SER A 3 -11.28 -9.27 3.59
CA SER A 3 -10.67 -9.84 2.39
C SER A 3 -9.82 -8.79 1.69
N PHE A 4 -8.72 -9.22 1.06
CA PHE A 4 -7.90 -8.34 0.24
C PHE A 4 -8.75 -7.73 -0.90
N LYS A 5 -8.66 -6.42 -1.05
CA LYS A 5 -9.29 -5.66 -2.13
C LYS A 5 -8.40 -4.48 -2.48
N CYS A 6 -7.79 -4.53 -3.66
CA CYS A 6 -6.87 -3.51 -4.12
C CYS A 6 -7.60 -2.18 -4.40
N PRO A 7 -7.23 -1.06 -3.75
CA PRO A 7 -7.87 0.23 -3.97
C PRO A 7 -7.57 0.85 -5.34
N GLU A 8 -6.52 0.38 -6.05
CA GLU A 8 -6.16 0.86 -7.38
C GLU A 8 -6.99 0.17 -8.48
N CYS A 9 -6.92 -1.16 -8.58
CA CYS A 9 -7.52 -1.92 -9.68
C CYS A 9 -8.79 -2.70 -9.30
N ASN A 10 -9.24 -2.62 -8.03
CA ASN A 10 -10.31 -3.45 -7.48
C ASN A 10 -10.01 -4.97 -7.53
N GLY A 11 -8.73 -5.32 -7.69
CA GLY A 11 -8.21 -6.69 -7.69
C GLY A 11 -8.43 -7.38 -6.34
N LYS A 12 -8.52 -8.71 -6.37
CA LYS A 12 -8.78 -9.56 -5.19
C LYS A 12 -7.65 -10.53 -4.89
N LYS A 13 -6.54 -10.46 -5.63
CA LYS A 13 -5.38 -11.33 -5.49
C LYS A 13 -4.18 -10.55 -4.95
N GLU A 14 -3.60 -11.06 -3.87
CA GLU A 14 -2.31 -10.67 -3.33
C GLU A 14 -1.24 -11.72 -3.67
N CYS A 15 0.01 -11.29 -3.90
CA CYS A 15 1.09 -12.18 -4.39
C CYS A 15 2.11 -12.54 -3.33
N GLY A 16 1.86 -12.13 -2.09
CA GLY A 16 2.81 -12.21 -0.99
C GLY A 16 2.61 -11.06 -0.02
N SER A 17 3.62 -10.83 0.80
CA SER A 17 3.67 -9.71 1.74
C SER A 17 5.07 -9.14 1.74
N LEU A 18 5.20 -7.83 1.53
CA LEU A 18 6.45 -7.10 1.66
C LEU A 18 6.40 -6.29 2.95
N ILE A 19 7.26 -6.62 3.90
CA ILE A 19 7.51 -5.78 5.06
C ILE A 19 8.65 -4.84 4.66
N LEU A 20 8.32 -3.59 4.38
CA LEU A 20 9.36 -2.56 4.27
C LEU A 20 9.74 -2.17 5.71
N GLU A 21 10.92 -2.62 6.14
CA GLU A 21 11.53 -2.08 7.34
C GLU A 21 11.76 -0.58 7.12
N PRO A 22 11.50 0.28 8.13
CA PRO A 22 11.73 1.72 8.00
C PRO A 22 13.21 1.96 7.73
N SER A 23 13.59 2.16 6.46
CA SER A 23 14.99 2.41 6.11
C SER A 23 15.36 3.86 6.44
N MET A 24 16.60 4.05 6.91
CA MET A 24 17.12 5.35 7.32
C MET A 24 17.36 6.32 6.14
N GLU A 25 17.06 5.93 4.91
CA GLU A 25 17.31 6.76 3.71
C GLU A 25 16.09 7.62 3.31
N PHE A 26 14.91 7.38 3.87
CA PHE A 26 13.70 8.18 3.60
C PHE A 26 13.52 9.39 4.53
N PHE A 27 14.59 9.85 5.20
CA PHE A 27 14.51 10.96 6.15
C PHE A 27 14.63 12.33 5.47
N GLU A 28 13.49 12.97 5.20
CA GLU A 28 13.48 14.44 5.11
C GLU A 28 13.56 15.04 6.54
N PRO A 29 14.57 15.87 6.85
CA PRO A 29 14.67 16.52 8.16
C PRO A 29 13.46 17.45 8.37
N GLY A 30 12.67 17.16 9.41
CA GLY A 30 11.50 17.96 9.80
C GLY A 30 10.16 17.21 9.74
N LYS A 31 10.11 16.03 9.11
CA LYS A 31 8.94 15.13 9.19
C LYS A 31 9.17 14.12 10.31
N LYS A 32 8.16 13.93 11.17
CA LYS A 32 8.21 12.86 12.19
C LYS A 32 8.43 11.53 11.47
N PRO A 33 9.31 10.63 11.95
CA PRO A 33 9.39 9.28 11.40
C PRO A 33 7.97 8.74 11.43
N HIS A 34 7.40 8.39 10.28
CA HIS A 34 6.15 7.66 10.28
C HIS A 34 6.48 6.31 10.92
N GLN A 35 6.21 6.21 12.23
CA GLN A 35 6.44 5.07 13.13
C GLN A 35 5.73 3.77 12.72
N TYR A 36 5.27 3.66 11.49
CA TYR A 36 4.54 2.50 11.03
C TYR A 36 5.49 1.65 10.22
N GLU A 37 5.91 0.52 10.79
CA GLU A 37 6.12 -0.70 10.00
C GLU A 37 4.92 -0.77 9.05
N THR A 38 5.12 -0.33 7.82
CA THR A 38 4.03 -0.27 6.86
C THR A 38 4.11 -1.59 6.14
N HIS A 39 3.33 -2.55 6.62
CA HIS A 39 3.18 -3.82 5.91
C HIS A 39 2.55 -3.48 4.56
N PHE A 40 3.24 -3.78 3.48
CA PHE A 40 2.73 -3.62 2.13
C PHE A 40 2.32 -4.99 1.58
N ILE A 41 1.22 -4.99 0.86
CA ILE A 41 0.63 -6.15 0.22
C ILE A 41 0.71 -5.92 -1.28
N PRO A 42 1.57 -6.64 -2.01
CA PRO A 42 1.62 -6.55 -3.47
C PRO A 42 0.32 -7.10 -4.08
N CYS A 43 -0.32 -6.28 -4.92
CA CYS A 43 -1.45 -6.73 -5.71
C CYS A 43 -0.98 -7.43 -6.99
N CYS A 44 -1.50 -8.62 -7.32
CA CYS A 44 -1.06 -9.33 -8.53
C CYS A 44 -1.67 -8.82 -9.81
N ASP A 45 -2.77 -8.07 -9.70
CA ASP A 45 -3.49 -7.58 -10.86
C ASP A 45 -2.84 -6.28 -11.39
N CYS A 46 -2.29 -5.44 -10.50
CA CYS A 46 -1.68 -4.16 -10.88
C CYS A 46 -0.24 -3.95 -10.39
N HIS A 47 0.34 -4.93 -9.70
CA HIS A 47 1.72 -4.91 -9.17
C HIS A 47 2.06 -3.74 -8.24
N TYR A 48 1.07 -3.03 -7.73
CA TYR A 48 1.26 -1.99 -6.71
C TYR A 48 1.45 -2.60 -5.32
N TYR A 49 2.34 -1.99 -4.55
CA TYR A 49 2.50 -2.22 -3.13
C TYR A 49 1.46 -1.43 -2.33
N ILE A 50 0.44 -2.13 -1.85
CA ILE A 50 -0.70 -1.52 -1.15
C ILE A 50 -0.48 -1.60 0.36
N PRO A 51 -0.55 -0.51 1.14
CA PRO A 51 -0.49 -0.60 2.59
C PRO A 51 -1.60 -1.51 3.13
N HIS A 52 -1.26 -2.41 4.06
CA HIS A 52 -2.18 -3.39 4.65
C HIS A 52 -3.48 -2.72 5.15
N ARG A 53 -3.37 -1.54 5.78
CA ARG A 53 -4.53 -0.77 6.29
C ARG A 53 -5.56 -0.37 5.23
N VAL A 54 -5.15 -0.24 3.97
CA VAL A 54 -6.07 0.09 2.85
C VAL A 54 -6.41 -1.14 2.01
N ALA A 55 -5.59 -2.19 2.06
CA ALA A 55 -5.78 -3.45 1.34
C ALA A 55 -6.93 -4.31 1.88
N PHE A 56 -7.29 -4.17 3.16
CA PHE A 56 -8.28 -5.02 3.84
C PHE A 56 -9.49 -4.22 4.35
N PRO A 57 -10.39 -3.75 3.46
CA PRO A 57 -11.55 -2.99 3.88
C PRO A 57 -12.55 -3.86 4.65
N LEU A 58 -13.19 -3.27 5.66
CA LEU A 58 -14.22 -3.97 6.46
C LEU A 58 -15.57 -4.06 5.73
N ASN A 59 -15.87 -3.11 4.84
CA ASN A 59 -17.10 -3.02 4.07
C ASN A 59 -16.92 -2.09 2.85
N GLU A 60 -17.96 -1.93 2.02
CA GLU A 60 -17.90 -1.10 0.81
C GLU A 60 -17.71 0.41 1.09
N LEU A 61 -18.22 0.93 2.21
CA LEU A 61 -18.02 2.33 2.58
C LEU A 61 -16.56 2.57 2.99
N ASP A 62 -15.99 1.65 3.76
CA ASP A 62 -14.59 1.64 4.18
C ASP A 62 -13.66 1.51 2.96
N TYR A 63 -14.01 0.67 1.99
CA TYR A 63 -13.28 0.57 0.73
C TYR A 63 -13.18 1.91 -0.01
N LYS A 64 -14.29 2.66 -0.13
CA LYS A 64 -14.28 3.99 -0.77
C LYS A 64 -13.38 5.00 -0.03
N LYS A 65 -13.38 4.96 1.31
CA LYS A 65 -12.51 5.78 2.13
C LYS A 65 -11.03 5.40 1.96
N ASN A 66 -10.74 4.10 1.90
CA ASN A 66 -9.40 3.57 1.68
C ASN A 66 -8.90 3.92 0.28
N GLN A 67 -9.76 3.90 -0.73
CA GLN A 67 -9.43 4.33 -2.09
C GLN A 67 -9.07 5.81 -2.17
N LEU A 68 -9.81 6.69 -1.49
CA LEU A 68 -9.45 8.11 -1.41
C LEU A 68 -8.11 8.33 -0.71
N SER A 69 -7.86 7.61 0.38
CA SER A 69 -6.59 7.68 1.12
C SER A 69 -5.42 7.15 0.29
N TRP A 70 -5.65 6.06 -0.46
CA TRP A 70 -4.69 5.52 -1.43
C TRP A 70 -4.27 6.56 -2.45
N LEU A 71 -5.22 7.17 -3.16
CA LEU A 71 -4.93 8.15 -4.21
C LEU A 71 -4.21 9.40 -3.70
N LYS A 72 -4.56 9.86 -2.49
CA LYS A 72 -4.02 11.11 -1.93
C LYS A 72 -2.66 10.94 -1.26
N ASP A 73 -2.51 9.88 -0.47
CA ASP A 73 -1.41 9.78 0.49
C ASP A 73 -0.41 8.66 0.16
N PHE A 74 -0.80 7.61 -0.58
CA PHE A 74 0.04 6.41 -0.77
C PHE A 74 0.45 6.13 -2.20
N LYS A 75 -0.42 6.40 -3.19
CA LYS A 75 -0.12 6.16 -4.60
C LYS A 75 1.18 6.84 -5.06
N PRO A 76 1.42 8.13 -4.75
CA PRO A 76 2.67 8.78 -5.13
C PRO A 76 3.91 8.11 -4.54
N TYR A 77 3.79 7.50 -3.36
CA TYR A 77 4.88 6.76 -2.73
C TYR A 77 5.06 5.38 -3.36
N ALA A 78 3.97 4.65 -3.59
CA ALA A 78 4.03 3.32 -4.22
C ALA A 78 4.63 3.37 -5.64
N GLU A 79 4.44 4.48 -6.36
CA GLU A 79 5.07 4.73 -7.67
C GLU A 79 6.60 4.98 -7.57
N THR A 80 7.13 5.32 -6.38
CA THR A 80 8.59 5.49 -6.15
C THR A 80 9.29 4.21 -5.70
N VAL A 81 8.53 3.20 -5.25
CA VAL A 81 9.10 1.89 -4.92
C VAL A 81 9.42 1.24 -6.26
N GLU A 82 10.70 0.91 -6.50
CA GLU A 82 11.11 0.07 -7.63
C GLU A 82 10.21 -1.15 -7.64
N SER A 83 9.30 -1.14 -8.61
CA SER A 83 8.21 -2.07 -8.66
C SER A 83 8.77 -3.43 -9.06
N PHE A 84 7.99 -4.48 -8.94
CA PHE A 84 8.22 -5.78 -9.59
C PHE A 84 8.28 -5.68 -11.14
N HIS A 85 8.78 -4.59 -11.71
CA HIS A 85 8.81 -4.30 -13.15
C HIS A 85 10.09 -4.77 -13.84
N ASP A 86 11.09 -5.23 -13.11
CA ASP A 86 12.30 -5.85 -13.65
C ASP A 86 12.26 -7.38 -13.49
N GLU A 87 11.54 -8.04 -14.40
CA GLU A 87 11.92 -9.37 -14.90
C GLU A 87 11.60 -9.50 -16.40
#